data_AF-A0A7K3TM92-F1
#
_entry.id   AF-A0A7K3TM92-F1
#
_cell.length_a   1.000
_cell.length_b   1.000
_cell.length_c   1.000
_cell.angle_alpha   90.00
_cell.angle_beta   90.00
_cell.angle_gamma   90.00
#
_symmetry.space_group_name_H-M   'P 1'
#
loop_
_entity.id
_entity.type
_entity.pdbx_description
1 polymer ?
#
loop_
_entity_poly.entity_id
_entity_poly.type
_entity_poly.pdbx_seq_one_letter_code
_entity_poly.pdbx_strand_id
1 'polypeptide(L)'
;LVRGCINRLFGANVRDIMTGYRAFSFTYAKTYPVLSRGFEVETEMTIHSLDKNVRLYETPIQYRDRPAGSVSKLNTVGDGIRVMGTIFRLIREYKPLPFFTVLGGLIGLAGAGFLGSVVAEFWATGLVARFPTLIVSVLL
;
A
#
# COMPACT_ATOMS: atom_id res chain seq x y z
N LEU A 1 5.39 -1.44 9.72
CA LEU A 1 4.81 -2.00 8.47
C LEU A 1 4.68 -0.95 7.38
N VAL A 2 3.89 0.12 7.57
CA VAL A 2 3.70 1.24 6.63
C VAL A 2 5.01 1.81 6.09
N ARG A 3 5.94 2.16 7.00
CA ARG A 3 7.28 2.67 6.65
C ARG A 3 8.04 1.79 5.68
N GLY A 4 8.11 0.49 5.96
CA GLY A 4 8.85 -0.47 5.13
C GLY A 4 8.22 -0.61 3.74
N CYS A 5 6.90 -0.59 3.66
CA CYS A 5 6.17 -0.65 2.38
C CYS A 5 6.50 0.56 1.50
N ILE A 6 6.37 1.78 2.04
CA ILE A 6 6.62 3.03 1.29
C ILE A 6 8.09 3.11 0.87
N ASN A 7 9.03 2.84 1.79
CA ASN A 7 10.46 2.88 1.48
C ASN A 7 10.83 1.88 0.37
N ARG A 8 10.23 0.68 0.35
CA ARG A 8 10.48 -0.32 -0.69
C ARG A 8 9.86 0.09 -2.03
N LEU A 9 8.64 0.61 -2.04
CA LEU A 9 7.90 0.93 -3.28
C LEU A 9 8.44 2.19 -3.97
N PHE A 10 8.87 3.17 -3.20
CA PHE A 10 9.36 4.45 -3.71
C PHE A 10 10.89 4.59 -3.65
N GLY A 11 11.62 3.56 -3.19
CA GLY A 11 13.08 3.59 -3.10
C GLY A 11 13.60 4.65 -2.12
N ALA A 12 12.89 4.87 -1.02
CA ALA A 12 13.14 5.95 -0.06
C ALA A 12 13.67 5.42 1.29
N ASN A 13 14.19 6.32 2.12
CA ASN A 13 14.58 6.00 3.49
C ASN A 13 14.01 7.01 4.49
N VAL A 14 12.68 7.07 4.56
CA VAL A 14 11.97 7.90 5.54
C VAL A 14 11.88 7.13 6.86
N ARG A 15 12.20 7.77 7.98
CA ARG A 15 12.16 7.22 9.34
C ARG A 15 10.81 7.44 10.00
N ASP A 16 10.21 8.61 9.78
CA ASP A 16 8.90 8.96 10.33
C ASP A 16 7.95 9.53 9.27
N ILE A 17 7.06 8.67 8.78
CA ILE A 17 6.10 9.02 7.73
C ILE A 17 4.88 9.74 8.32
N MET A 18 4.50 9.41 9.55
CA MET A 18 3.24 9.82 10.17
C MET A 18 3.36 11.09 11.02
N THR A 19 4.53 11.72 11.10
CA THR A 19 4.73 12.96 11.85
C THR A 19 3.90 14.13 11.30
N GLY A 20 3.13 14.79 12.15
CA GLY A 20 2.49 16.06 11.81
C GLY A 20 3.44 17.26 11.85
N TYR A 21 4.64 17.10 12.42
CA TYR A 21 5.58 18.21 12.61
C TYR A 21 6.49 18.37 11.40
N ARG A 22 6.05 19.20 10.45
CA ARG A 22 6.71 19.39 9.14
C ARG A 22 6.87 20.87 8.80
N ALA A 23 7.97 21.18 8.13
CA ALA A 23 8.21 22.48 7.51
C ALA A 23 8.16 22.33 5.99
N PHE A 24 7.52 23.29 5.31
CA PHE A 24 7.33 23.26 3.87
C PHE A 24 7.90 24.52 3.22
N SER A 25 8.41 24.39 2.01
CA SER A 25 8.70 25.56 1.18
C SER A 25 7.38 26.19 0.71
N PHE A 26 7.42 27.50 0.42
CA PHE A 26 6.25 28.21 -0.09
C PHE A 26 5.67 27.55 -1.37
N THR A 27 6.55 27.13 -2.28
CA THR A 27 6.15 26.45 -3.51
C THR A 27 5.41 25.16 -3.22
N TYR A 28 5.95 24.30 -2.34
CA TYR A 28 5.31 23.03 -1.98
C TYR A 28 3.92 23.26 -1.39
N ALA A 29 3.79 24.22 -0.46
CA ALA A 29 2.51 24.55 0.15
C ALA A 29 1.46 25.07 -0.85
N LYS A 30 1.89 25.68 -1.97
CA LYS A 30 0.99 26.18 -3.02
C LYS A 30 0.64 25.15 -4.09
N THR A 31 1.53 24.19 -4.34
CA THR A 31 1.35 23.20 -5.41
C THR A 31 0.79 21.88 -4.93
N TYR A 32 0.89 21.57 -3.63
CA TYR A 32 0.43 20.30 -3.08
C TYR A 32 -1.10 20.16 -3.17
N PRO A 33 -1.63 19.17 -3.91
CA PRO A 33 -3.05 18.90 -3.93
C PRO A 33 -3.46 18.18 -2.63
N VAL A 34 -4.39 18.78 -1.88
CA VAL A 34 -4.91 18.15 -0.66
C VAL A 34 -6.05 17.19 -1.04
N LEU A 35 -5.76 15.88 -1.16
CA LEU A 35 -6.78 14.87 -1.49
C LEU A 35 -7.32 14.17 -0.24
N SER A 36 -6.49 13.99 0.78
CA SER A 36 -6.84 13.38 2.07
C SER A 36 -7.74 14.27 2.91
N ARG A 37 -8.67 13.66 3.67
CA ARG A 37 -9.63 14.39 4.54
C ARG A 37 -9.36 14.25 6.05
N GLY A 38 -8.35 13.50 6.44
CA GLY A 38 -8.02 13.23 7.85
C GLY A 38 -6.55 12.89 8.09
N PHE A 39 -6.29 12.02 9.07
CA PHE A 39 -4.95 11.55 9.53
C PHE A 39 -4.10 10.81 8.48
N GLU A 40 -4.59 10.73 7.25
CA GLU A 40 -3.90 10.14 6.12
C GLU A 40 -3.09 11.18 5.31
N VAL A 41 -3.32 12.47 5.57
CA VAL A 41 -2.66 13.58 4.87
C VAL A 41 -1.15 13.58 5.04
N GLU A 42 -0.64 13.21 6.22
CA GLU A 42 0.79 13.10 6.50
C GLU A 42 1.48 12.05 5.61
N THR A 43 0.78 10.93 5.41
CA THR A 43 1.27 9.83 4.58
C THR A 43 1.19 10.20 3.11
N GLU A 44 0.10 10.83 2.68
CA GLU A 44 -0.07 11.32 1.32
C GLU A 44 1.01 12.34 0.95
N MET A 45 1.28 13.34 1.81
CA MET A 45 2.33 14.34 1.60
C MET A 45 3.70 13.69 1.40
N THR A 46 4.01 12.66 2.19
CA THR A 46 5.27 11.93 2.07
C THR A 46 5.35 11.19 0.73
N ILE A 47 4.30 10.44 0.36
CA ILE A 47 4.25 9.70 -0.90
C ILE A 47 4.32 10.64 -2.09
N HIS A 48 3.58 11.75 -2.08
CA HIS A 48 3.60 12.76 -3.12
C HIS A 48 4.99 13.39 -3.29
N SER A 49 5.65 13.71 -2.17
CA SER A 49 7.01 14.24 -2.18
C SER A 49 8.00 13.24 -2.79
N LEU A 50 7.88 11.95 -2.46
CA LEU A 50 8.72 10.90 -3.02
C LEU A 50 8.47 10.69 -4.51
N ASP A 51 7.21 10.67 -4.95
CA ASP A 51 6.84 10.52 -6.36
C ASP A 51 7.35 11.70 -7.21
N LYS A 52 7.20 12.92 -6.71
CA LYS A 52 7.64 14.15 -7.40
C LYS A 52 9.12 14.47 -7.20
N ASN A 53 9.88 13.57 -6.57
CA ASN A 53 11.31 13.77 -6.26
C ASN A 53 11.59 15.10 -5.54
N VAL A 54 10.67 15.51 -4.66
CA VAL A 54 10.85 16.68 -3.81
C VAL A 54 11.89 16.36 -2.74
N ARG A 55 12.76 17.34 -2.44
CA ARG A 55 13.79 17.17 -1.42
C ARG A 55 13.18 17.05 -0.03
N LEU A 56 13.34 15.87 0.59
CA LEU A 56 12.95 15.57 1.97
C LEU A 56 14.17 15.56 2.88
N TYR A 57 14.06 16.15 4.06
CA TYR A 57 15.08 16.13 5.10
C TYR A 57 14.43 15.82 6.45
N GLU A 58 15.01 14.88 7.19
CA GLU A 58 14.53 14.50 8.52
C GLU A 58 15.51 14.97 9.59
N THR A 59 15.05 15.85 10.48
CA THR A 59 15.81 16.25 11.67
C THR A 59 15.32 15.44 12.87
N PRO A 60 16.19 14.75 13.61
CA PRO A 60 15.79 14.04 14.82
C PRO A 60 15.31 15.05 15.87
N ILE A 61 14.14 14.77 16.46
CA ILE A 61 13.55 15.55 17.55
C ILE A 61 13.36 14.68 18.79
N GLN A 62 13.38 15.29 19.96
CA GLN A 62 13.00 14.60 21.19
C GLN A 62 11.48 14.60 21.33
N TYR A 63 10.90 13.40 21.34
CA TYR A 63 9.48 13.23 21.63
C TYR A 63 9.23 13.48 23.12
N ARG A 64 8.22 14.29 23.43
CA ARG A 64 7.75 14.50 24.81
C ARG A 64 6.39 13.85 24.95
N ASP A 65 6.23 13.09 26.02
CA ASP A 65 4.93 12.53 26.35
C ASP A 65 3.91 13.64 26.62
N ARG A 66 2.65 13.34 26.28
CA ARG A 66 1.56 14.28 26.52
C ARG A 66 1.40 14.51 28.03
N PRO A 67 1.02 15.73 28.46
CA PRO A 67 0.72 15.99 29.86
C PRO A 67 -0.32 15.01 30.43
N ALA A 68 -0.14 14.61 31.69
CA ALA A 68 -1.07 13.74 32.38
C ALA A 68 -2.49 14.32 32.35
N GLY A 69 -3.49 13.51 31.99
CA GLY A 69 -4.88 13.93 31.83
C GLY A 69 -5.32 14.22 30.39
N SER A 70 -4.43 14.16 29.39
CA SER A 70 -4.85 14.25 27.99
C SER A 70 -5.48 12.93 27.52
N VAL A 71 -6.73 12.96 27.07
CA VAL A 71 -7.37 11.82 26.37
C VAL A 71 -6.97 11.82 24.90
N SER A 72 -6.56 10.66 24.39
CA SER A 72 -6.29 10.50 22.96
C SER A 72 -7.57 10.67 22.18
N LYS A 73 -7.62 11.69 21.31
CA LYS A 73 -8.71 11.88 20.34
C LYS A 73 -8.58 10.94 19.12
N LEU A 74 -7.56 10.07 19.11
CA LEU A 74 -7.24 9.17 18.01
C LEU A 74 -7.90 7.82 18.22
N ASN A 75 -8.63 7.33 17.21
CA ASN A 75 -9.07 5.96 17.17
C ASN A 75 -8.00 5.14 16.45
N THR A 76 -7.01 4.64 17.19
CA THR A 76 -5.81 3.98 16.65
C THR A 76 -6.12 2.90 15.62
N VAL A 77 -7.19 2.14 15.81
CA VAL A 77 -7.58 1.06 14.89
C VAL A 77 -8.33 1.63 13.67
N GLY A 78 -9.33 2.48 13.90
CA GLY A 78 -10.14 3.05 12.81
C GLY A 78 -9.37 3.99 11.89
N ASP A 79 -8.45 4.78 12.45
CA ASP A 79 -7.58 5.68 11.68
C ASP A 79 -6.47 4.87 10.99
N GLY A 80 -5.95 3.83 11.63
CA GLY A 80 -4.98 2.91 11.01
C GLY A 80 -5.52 2.22 9.76
N ILE A 81 -6.77 1.73 9.79
CA ILE A 81 -7.42 1.12 8.61
C ILE A 81 -7.58 2.14 7.48
N ARG A 82 -7.99 3.39 7.79
CA ARG A 82 -8.11 4.45 6.79
C ARG A 82 -6.77 4.77 6.12
N VAL A 83 -5.69 4.90 6.92
CA VAL A 83 -4.35 5.12 6.39
C VAL A 83 -3.90 3.98 5.49
N MET A 84 -4.16 2.72 5.87
CA MET A 84 -3.84 1.56 5.03
C MET A 84 -4.62 1.58 3.70
N GLY A 85 -5.90 1.93 3.72
CA GLY A 85 -6.71 2.09 2.52
C GLY A 85 -6.17 3.20 1.61
N THR A 86 -5.74 4.32 2.19
CA THR A 86 -5.14 5.43 1.45
C THR A 86 -3.80 5.04 0.83
N ILE A 87 -2.95 4.32 1.56
CA ILE A 87 -1.71 3.76 0.99
C ILE A 87 -2.02 2.83 -0.19
N PHE A 88 -2.99 1.93 -0.05
CA PHE A 88 -3.37 1.02 -1.13
C PHE A 88 -3.85 1.76 -2.37
N ARG A 89 -4.71 2.77 -2.20
CA ARG A 89 -5.18 3.64 -3.28
C ARG A 89 -4.02 4.38 -3.95
N LEU A 90 -3.13 4.98 -3.16
CA LEU A 90 -1.97 5.72 -3.67
C LEU A 90 -0.99 4.81 -4.43
N ILE A 91 -0.73 3.60 -3.94
CA ILE A 91 0.11 2.63 -4.65
C ILE A 91 -0.49 2.28 -6.01
N ARG A 92 -1.80 2.04 -6.07
CA ARG A 92 -2.52 1.76 -7.32
C ARG A 92 -2.44 2.94 -8.30
N GLU A 93 -2.57 4.18 -7.81
CA GLU A 93 -2.55 5.39 -8.64
C GLU A 93 -1.13 5.75 -9.14
N TYR A 94 -0.12 5.72 -8.25
CA TYR A 94 1.25 6.15 -8.56
C TYR A 94 2.13 5.04 -9.17
N LYS A 95 1.88 3.77 -8.82
CA LYS A 95 2.67 2.62 -9.28
C LYS A 95 1.76 1.43 -9.65
N PRO A 96 0.97 1.52 -10.72
CA PRO A 96 0.00 0.49 -11.10
C PRO A 96 0.66 -0.85 -11.46
N LEU A 97 1.80 -0.83 -12.15
CA LEU A 97 2.47 -2.05 -12.61
C LEU A 97 2.85 -3.02 -11.48
N PRO A 98 3.66 -2.65 -10.47
CA PRO A 98 4.00 -3.57 -9.38
C PRO A 98 2.75 -4.03 -8.59
N PHE A 99 1.72 -3.19 -8.51
CA PHE A 99 0.48 -3.54 -7.85
C PHE A 99 -0.30 -4.64 -8.58
N PHE A 100 -0.60 -4.43 -9.87
CA PHE A 100 -1.35 -5.40 -10.67
C PHE A 100 -0.55 -6.64 -11.02
N THR A 101 0.77 -6.56 -11.11
CA THR A 101 1.63 -7.73 -11.35
C THR A 101 1.69 -8.67 -10.14
N VAL A 102 1.81 -8.15 -8.92
CA VAL A 102 1.75 -8.99 -7.71
C VAL A 102 0.37 -9.61 -7.55
N LEU A 103 -0.69 -8.82 -7.70
CA LEU A 103 -2.07 -9.31 -7.57
C LEU A 103 -2.39 -10.35 -8.66
N GLY A 104 -2.11 -10.02 -9.93
CA GLY A 104 -2.30 -10.94 -11.05
C GLY A 104 -1.42 -12.17 -10.96
N GLY A 105 -0.19 -12.04 -10.45
CA GLY A 105 0.69 -13.18 -10.19
C GLY A 105 0.14 -14.13 -9.14
N LEU A 106 -0.42 -13.62 -8.04
CA LEU A 106 -1.04 -14.45 -7.01
C LEU A 106 -2.30 -15.18 -7.53
N ILE A 107 -3.14 -14.46 -8.28
CA ILE A 107 -4.35 -15.04 -8.87
C ILE A 107 -3.96 -16.10 -9.92
N GLY A 108 -3.03 -15.78 -10.81
CA GLY A 108 -2.54 -16.70 -11.84
C GLY A 108 -1.82 -17.92 -11.26
N LEU A 109 -1.11 -17.79 -10.13
CA LEU A 109 -0.53 -18.94 -9.42
C LEU A 109 -1.60 -19.86 -8.84
N ALA A 110 -2.69 -19.31 -8.30
CA ALA A 110 -3.83 -20.09 -7.85
C ALA A 110 -4.52 -20.80 -9.03
N GLY A 111 -4.75 -20.08 -10.14
CA GLY A 111 -5.26 -20.63 -11.39
C GLY A 111 -4.40 -21.78 -11.91
N ALA A 112 -3.07 -21.59 -11.97
CA ALA A 112 -2.11 -22.61 -12.37
C ALA A 112 -2.12 -23.84 -11.45
N GLY A 113 -2.30 -23.65 -10.14
CA GLY A 113 -2.44 -24.75 -9.18
C GLY A 113 -3.68 -25.60 -9.45
N PHE A 114 -4.83 -24.95 -9.68
CA PHE A 114 -6.06 -25.66 -10.06
C PHE A 114 -5.93 -26.36 -11.40
N LEU A 115 -5.35 -25.69 -12.40
CA LEU A 115 -5.12 -26.26 -13.73
C LEU A 115 -4.20 -27.48 -13.66
N GLY A 116 -3.14 -27.42 -12.85
CA GLY A 116 -2.23 -28.54 -12.61
C GLY A 116 -2.95 -29.78 -12.09
N SER A 117 -3.92 -29.62 -11.18
CA SER A 117 -4.71 -30.75 -10.68
C SER A 117 -5.57 -31.42 -11.77
N VAL A 118 -6.14 -30.62 -12.68
CA VAL A 118 -6.96 -31.12 -13.79
C VAL A 118 -6.11 -31.81 -14.84
N VAL A 119 -4.95 -31.23 -15.18
CA VAL A 119 -4.01 -31.81 -16.16
C VAL A 119 -3.43 -33.13 -15.65
N ALA A 120 -3.10 -33.23 -14.36
CA ALA A 120 -2.61 -34.47 -13.77
C ALA A 120 -3.64 -35.62 -13.87
N GLU A 121 -4.92 -35.32 -13.60
CA GLU A 121 -6.00 -36.29 -13.69
C GLU A 121 -6.28 -36.70 -15.15
N PHE A 122 -6.21 -35.74 -16.08
CA PHE A 122 -6.30 -35.99 -17.51
C PHE A 122 -5.19 -36.89 -18.02
N TRP A 123 -3.95 -36.71 -17.55
CA TRP A 123 -2.81 -37.56 -17.96
C TRP A 123 -2.99 -39.02 -17.51
N ALA A 124 -3.63 -39.25 -16.37
CA ALA A 124 -3.85 -40.59 -15.84
C ALA A 124 -5.07 -41.30 -16.46
N THR A 125 -6.12 -40.56 -16.81
CA THR A 125 -7.43 -41.14 -17.18
C THR A 125 -7.86 -40.86 -18.63
N GLY A 126 -7.24 -39.90 -19.31
CA GLY A 126 -7.66 -39.42 -20.63
C GLY A 126 -8.99 -38.65 -20.64
N LEU A 127 -9.60 -38.43 -19.47
CA LEU A 127 -10.90 -37.78 -19.32
C LEU A 127 -10.77 -36.54 -18.42
N VAL A 128 -11.51 -35.48 -18.75
CA VAL A 128 -11.60 -34.28 -17.91
C VAL A 128 -12.80 -34.42 -16.97
N ALA A 129 -12.60 -35.03 -15.80
CA ALA A 129 -13.69 -35.28 -14.86
C ALA A 129 -14.18 -34.00 -14.14
N ARG A 130 -13.31 -32.99 -13.98
CA ARG A 130 -13.59 -31.79 -13.19
C ARG A 130 -13.75 -30.52 -14.04
N PHE A 131 -14.86 -30.45 -14.77
CA PHE A 131 -15.21 -29.28 -15.59
C PHE A 131 -15.28 -27.95 -14.79
N PRO A 132 -15.86 -27.89 -13.57
CA PRO A 132 -15.93 -26.63 -12.82
C PRO A 132 -14.56 -26.08 -12.44
N THR A 133 -13.61 -26.92 -12.00
CA THR A 133 -12.24 -26.45 -11.68
C THR A 133 -11.46 -26.05 -12.92
N LEU A 134 -11.69 -26.68 -14.07
CA LEU A 134 -11.08 -26.23 -15.33
C LEU A 134 -11.54 -24.81 -15.67
N ILE A 135 -12.84 -24.54 -15.63
CA ILE A 135 -13.40 -23.21 -15.94
C ILE A 135 -12.85 -22.16 -14.97
N VAL A 136 -12.84 -22.45 -13.67
CA VAL A 136 -12.30 -21.54 -12.65
C VAL A 136 -10.80 -21.30 -12.87
N SER A 137 -10.03 -22.31 -13.24
CA SER A 137 -8.58 -22.17 -13.46
C SER A 137 -8.20 -21.29 -14.66
N VAL A 138 -9.07 -21.21 -15.67
CA VAL A 138 -8.86 -20.37 -16.87
C VAL A 138 -9.35 -18.93 -16.65
N LEU A 139 -10.34 -18.74 -15.77
CA LEU A 139 -10.89 -17.43 -15.44
C LEU A 139 -10.05 -16.65 -14.41
N LEU A 140 -9.25 -17.36 -13.61
CA LEU A 140 -8.30 -16.79 -12.64
C LEU A 140 -6.99 -16.41 -13.34
#